data_AF-A0AAV6YH27-F1
#
_entry.id   AF-A0AAV6YH27-F1
#
_cell.length_a   1.000
_cell.length_b   1.000
_cell.length_c   1.000
_cell.angle_alpha   90.00
_cell.angle_beta   90.00
_cell.angle_gamma   90.00
#
_symmetry.space_group_name_H-M   'P 1'
#
loop_
_entity.id
_entity.type
_entity.pdbx_description
1 polymer ?
#
loop_
_entity_poly.entity_id
_entity_poly.type
_entity_poly.pdbx_seq_one_letter_code
_entity_poly.pdbx_strand_id
1 'polypeptide(L)'
;ASLIEPGPVNTEFEMKLMEEVSRSDFPGADAETIRYFKEVYLPSAHEIFVTMGQTPDAVAKATVKVIGMEQPIFRHQTNTLYTPLIALKYADNSGDLSVRTFYNLIFNYGSLFHCSLNLLKCITCNCFRRRVMPV
;
A
#
# COMPACT_ATOMS: atom_id res chain seq x y z
N ALA A 1 19.81 -16.16 -0.42
CA ALA A 1 18.33 -16.11 -0.49
C ALA A 1 17.91 -14.65 -0.50
N SER A 2 16.91 -14.30 -1.32
CA SER A 2 16.40 -12.93 -1.46
C SER A 2 14.93 -12.88 -1.12
N LEU A 3 14.48 -11.79 -0.50
CA LEU A 3 13.08 -11.53 -0.18
C LEU A 3 12.50 -10.50 -1.15
N ILE A 4 11.40 -10.86 -1.79
CA ILE A 4 10.59 -9.92 -2.57
C ILE A 4 9.57 -9.29 -1.64
N GLU A 5 9.55 -7.97 -1.55
CA GLU A 5 8.69 -7.20 -0.65
C GLU A 5 7.66 -6.41 -1.47
N PRO A 6 6.52 -7.04 -1.81
CA PRO A 6 5.46 -6.34 -2.50
C PRO A 6 4.71 -5.38 -1.58
N GLY A 7 4.23 -4.27 -2.14
CA GLY A 7 3.13 -3.51 -1.56
C GLY A 7 1.78 -4.19 -1.82
N PRO A 8 0.66 -3.46 -1.82
CA PRO A 8 -0.64 -4.00 -2.19
C PRO A 8 -0.59 -4.64 -3.59
N VAL A 9 -1.17 -5.83 -3.74
CA VAL A 9 -1.23 -6.55 -5.02
C VAL A 9 -2.68 -6.84 -5.35
N ASN A 10 -3.13 -6.30 -6.48
CA ASN A 10 -4.50 -6.42 -6.94
C ASN A 10 -4.71 -7.84 -7.48
N THR A 11 -5.23 -8.70 -6.62
CA THR A 11 -5.58 -10.09 -6.91
C THR A 11 -7.07 -10.27 -6.61
N GLU A 12 -7.69 -11.32 -7.16
CA GLU A 12 -9.07 -11.65 -6.79
C GLU A 12 -9.25 -11.94 -5.29
N PHE A 13 -8.18 -12.40 -4.62
CA PHE A 13 -8.20 -12.70 -3.20
C PHE A 13 -8.54 -11.46 -2.36
N GLU A 14 -7.92 -10.32 -2.66
CA GLU A 14 -8.15 -9.10 -1.87
C GLU A 14 -9.58 -8.58 -2.01
N MET A 15 -10.11 -8.55 -3.23
CA MET A 15 -11.48 -8.09 -3.47
C MET A 15 -12.51 -8.94 -2.70
N LYS A 16 -12.36 -10.28 -2.75
CA LYS A 16 -13.23 -11.22 -2.03
C LYS A 16 -13.09 -11.06 -0.51
N LEU A 17 -11.87 -10.91 -0.02
CA LEU A 17 -11.60 -10.70 1.41
C LEU A 17 -12.23 -9.40 1.92
N MET A 18 -12.07 -8.28 1.20
CA MET A 18 -12.64 -7.00 1.60
C MET A 18 -14.18 -7.04 1.64
N GLU A 19 -14.81 -7.69 0.65
CA GLU A 19 -16.26 -7.88 0.64
C GLU A 19 -16.74 -8.72 1.83
N GLU A 20 -16.11 -9.87 2.07
CA GLU A 20 -16.44 -10.77 3.18
C GLU A 20 -16.30 -10.07 4.54
N VAL A 21 -15.17 -9.41 4.76
CA VAL A 21 -14.84 -8.72 6.01
C VAL A 21 -15.77 -7.53 6.28
N SER A 22 -16.24 -6.84 5.24
CA SER A 22 -17.21 -5.75 5.39
C SER A 22 -18.56 -6.21 5.97
N ARG A 23 -18.95 -7.45 5.70
CA ARG A 23 -20.22 -8.05 6.15
C ARG A 23 -20.10 -8.92 7.40
N SER A 24 -18.87 -9.15 7.86
CA SER A 24 -18.60 -10.04 8.99
C SER A 24 -18.94 -9.38 10.33
N ASP A 25 -19.31 -10.22 11.30
CA ASP A 25 -19.45 -9.87 12.70
C ASP A 25 -18.20 -10.26 13.49
N PHE A 26 -17.84 -9.43 14.48
CA PHE A 26 -16.60 -9.59 15.26
C PHE A 26 -16.93 -9.71 16.76
N PRO A 27 -17.48 -10.84 17.22
CA PRO A 27 -17.97 -10.98 18.60
C PRO A 27 -16.88 -10.87 19.67
N GLY A 28 -15.60 -10.99 19.29
CA GLY A 28 -14.46 -10.84 20.19
C GLY A 28 -13.89 -9.42 20.31
N ALA A 29 -14.47 -8.43 19.60
CA ALA A 29 -14.02 -7.04 19.63
C ALA A 29 -15.11 -6.14 20.24
N ASP A 30 -14.69 -5.07 20.91
CA ASP A 30 -15.62 -4.05 21.41
C ASP A 30 -16.20 -3.22 20.26
N ALA A 31 -17.32 -2.54 20.52
CA ALA A 31 -18.05 -1.78 19.51
C ALA A 31 -17.22 -0.63 18.92
N GLU A 32 -16.33 0.00 19.69
CA GLU A 32 -15.51 1.11 19.22
C GLU A 32 -14.43 0.62 18.25
N THR A 33 -13.75 -0.49 18.58
CA THR A 33 -12.79 -1.15 17.69
C THR A 33 -13.45 -1.58 16.38
N ILE A 34 -14.65 -2.19 16.45
CA ILE A 34 -15.42 -2.60 15.26
C ILE A 34 -15.75 -1.39 14.40
N ARG A 35 -16.18 -0.29 15.03
CA ARG A 35 -16.50 0.96 14.34
C ARG A 35 -15.28 1.51 13.61
N TYR A 36 -14.14 1.63 14.28
CA TYR A 36 -12.88 2.08 13.65
C TYR A 36 -12.46 1.18 12.50
N PHE A 37 -12.57 -0.13 12.67
CA PHE A 37 -12.24 -1.08 11.63
C PHE A 37 -13.12 -0.90 10.39
N LYS A 38 -14.45 -0.89 10.57
CA LYS A 38 -15.41 -0.81 9.46
C LYS A 38 -15.48 0.56 8.81
N GLU A 39 -15.43 1.65 9.59
CA GLU A 39 -15.67 3.01 9.10
C GLU A 39 -14.40 3.76 8.70
N VAL A 40 -13.23 3.38 9.24
CA VAL A 40 -11.97 4.10 8.99
C VAL A 40 -10.95 3.21 8.27
N TYR A 41 -10.61 2.06 8.85
CA TYR A 41 -9.56 1.21 8.31
C TYR A 41 -9.94 0.58 6.97
N LEU A 42 -11.11 -0.07 6.86
CA LEU A 42 -11.52 -0.76 5.63
C LEU A 42 -11.61 0.19 4.41
N PRO A 43 -12.26 1.37 4.49
CA PRO A 43 -12.28 2.31 3.37
C PRO A 43 -10.89 2.80 2.99
N SER A 44 -10.04 3.09 3.97
CA SER A 44 -8.66 3.54 3.74
C SER A 44 -7.83 2.45 3.07
N ALA A 45 -7.95 1.20 3.54
CA ALA A 45 -7.27 0.04 2.95
C ALA A 45 -7.68 -0.15 1.48
N HIS A 46 -8.98 -0.13 1.20
CA HIS A 46 -9.49 -0.22 -0.17
C HIS A 46 -8.93 0.89 -1.08
N GLU A 47 -8.90 2.14 -0.61
CA GLU A 47 -8.35 3.26 -1.39
C GLU A 47 -6.85 3.10 -1.68
N ILE A 48 -6.10 2.58 -0.70
CA ILE A 48 -4.68 2.25 -0.87
C ILE A 48 -4.49 1.16 -1.93
N PHE A 49 -5.30 0.09 -1.92
CA PHE A 49 -5.24 -0.97 -2.94
C PHE A 49 -5.56 -0.43 -4.34
N VAL A 50 -6.59 0.41 -4.46
CA VAL A 50 -6.96 1.03 -5.74
C VAL A 50 -5.88 1.98 -6.26
N THR A 51 -5.23 2.75 -5.39
CA THR A 51 -4.30 3.82 -5.78
C THR A 51 -2.86 3.34 -5.95
N MET A 52 -2.40 2.48 -5.05
CA MET A 52 -1.01 2.05 -4.93
C MET A 52 -0.82 0.57 -5.28
N GLY A 53 -1.90 -0.14 -5.66
CA GLY A 53 -1.87 -1.55 -6.00
C GLY A 53 -1.05 -1.89 -7.23
N GLN A 54 -0.31 -2.99 -7.14
CA GLN A 54 0.46 -3.56 -8.24
C GLN A 54 -0.32 -4.69 -8.89
N THR A 55 -0.05 -4.95 -10.18
CA THR A 55 -0.53 -6.18 -10.81
C THR A 55 0.34 -7.38 -10.38
N PRO A 56 -0.22 -8.60 -10.37
CA PRO A 56 0.58 -9.81 -10.16
C PRO A 56 1.75 -9.93 -11.14
N ASP A 57 1.54 -9.55 -12.41
CA ASP A 57 2.59 -9.53 -13.43
C ASP A 57 3.73 -8.57 -13.10
N ALA A 58 3.45 -7.41 -12.51
CA ALA A 58 4.49 -6.47 -12.10
C ALA A 58 5.38 -7.07 -11.01
N VAL A 59 4.77 -7.74 -10.02
CA VAL A 59 5.50 -8.45 -8.96
C VAL A 59 6.29 -9.63 -9.55
N ALA A 60 5.70 -10.42 -10.44
CA ALA A 60 6.37 -11.53 -11.12
C ALA A 60 7.61 -11.07 -11.91
N LYS A 61 7.50 -9.94 -12.65
CA LYS A 61 8.64 -9.34 -13.37
C LYS A 61 9.76 -8.91 -12.41
N ALA A 62 9.42 -8.31 -11.27
CA ALA A 62 10.40 -7.95 -10.25
C ALA A 62 11.10 -9.20 -9.69
N THR A 63 10.37 -10.28 -9.44
CA THR A 63 10.92 -11.56 -9.00
C THR A 63 11.87 -12.16 -10.02
N VAL A 64 11.48 -12.25 -11.30
CA VAL A 64 12.35 -12.75 -12.39
C VAL A 64 13.63 -11.92 -12.49
N LYS A 65 13.52 -10.60 -12.35
CA LYS A 65 14.68 -9.71 -12.34
C LYS A 65 15.67 -10.08 -11.23
N VAL A 66 15.19 -10.34 -10.01
CA VAL A 66 16.05 -10.72 -8.87
C VAL A 66 16.68 -12.10 -9.09
N ILE A 67 15.92 -13.07 -9.62
CA ILE A 67 16.44 -14.40 -9.95
C ILE A 67 17.60 -14.32 -10.96
N GLY A 68 17.52 -13.40 -11.91
CA GLY A 68 18.55 -13.20 -12.94
C GLY A 68 19.77 -12.38 -12.50
N MET A 69 19.86 -11.92 -11.24
CA MET A 69 21.01 -11.13 -10.78
C MET A 69 22.21 -12.04 -10.48
N GLU A 70 23.39 -11.65 -10.94
CA GLU A 70 24.66 -12.33 -10.58
C GLU A 70 24.93 -12.27 -9.07
N GLN A 71 24.58 -11.15 -8.44
CA GLN A 71 24.64 -10.94 -7.00
C GLN A 71 23.29 -10.39 -6.51
N PRO A 72 22.33 -11.27 -6.17
CA PRO A 72 21.00 -10.83 -5.81
C PRO A 72 20.99 -10.14 -4.44
N ILE A 73 20.32 -8.99 -4.36
CA ILE A 73 20.15 -8.24 -3.11
C ILE A 73 19.28 -9.02 -2.12
N PHE A 74 19.50 -8.80 -0.82
CA PHE A 74 18.77 -9.52 0.22
C PHE A 74 17.27 -9.16 0.28
N ARG A 75 16.90 -7.89 0.06
CA ARG A 75 15.50 -7.41 0.04
C ARG A 75 15.24 -6.57 -1.19
N HIS A 76 14.18 -6.89 -1.93
CA HIS A 76 13.76 -6.17 -3.13
C HIS A 76 12.32 -5.68 -2.98
N GLN A 77 12.17 -4.39 -2.69
CA GLN A 77 10.87 -3.72 -2.62
C GLN A 77 10.33 -3.49 -4.03
N THR A 78 9.16 -4.03 -4.35
CA THR A 78 8.60 -3.91 -5.70
C THR A 78 7.79 -2.62 -5.89
N ASN A 79 7.30 -2.03 -4.80
CA ASN A 79 6.48 -0.82 -4.81
C ASN A 79 7.19 0.36 -4.15
N THR A 80 7.78 1.25 -4.96
CA THR A 80 8.53 2.42 -4.46
C THR A 80 7.67 3.49 -3.81
N LEU A 81 6.34 3.46 -3.99
CA LEU A 81 5.43 4.41 -3.35
C LEU A 81 5.42 4.27 -1.82
N TYR A 82 5.88 3.13 -1.29
CA TYR A 82 5.98 2.86 0.15
C TYR A 82 7.31 3.29 0.77
N THR A 83 8.30 3.67 -0.03
CA THR A 83 9.63 4.03 0.48
C THR A 83 9.58 5.14 1.55
N PRO A 84 8.77 6.22 1.42
CA PRO A 84 8.69 7.24 2.47
C PRO A 84 8.15 6.68 3.79
N LEU A 85 7.14 5.79 3.74
CA LEU A 85 6.55 5.17 4.93
C LEU A 85 7.54 4.25 5.63
N ILE A 86 8.34 3.50 4.86
CA ILE A 86 9.40 2.65 5.39
C ILE A 86 10.52 3.49 5.99
N ALA A 87 10.88 4.62 5.38
CA ALA A 87 11.91 5.52 5.89
C ALA A 87 11.56 6.06 7.28
N LEU A 88 10.28 6.33 7.58
CA LEU A 88 9.84 6.74 8.92
C LEU A 88 10.20 5.73 10.00
N LYS A 89 10.08 4.42 9.69
CA LYS A 89 10.43 3.35 10.62
C LYS A 89 11.93 3.32 10.93
N TYR A 90 12.78 3.66 9.96
CA TYR A 90 14.23 3.69 10.15
C TYR A 90 14.73 5.02 10.73
N ALA A 91 13.96 6.09 10.59
CA ALA A 91 14.32 7.42 11.09
C ALA A 91 14.22 7.54 12.62
N ASP A 92 13.44 6.68 13.26
CA ASP A 92 13.21 6.68 14.71
C ASP A 92 13.23 5.26 15.28
N ASN A 93 14.27 4.96 16.07
CA ASN A 93 14.44 3.65 16.69
C ASN A 93 13.38 3.32 17.76
N SER A 94 12.66 4.32 18.29
CA SER A 94 11.54 4.07 19.21
C SER A 94 10.29 3.58 18.49
N GLY A 95 10.17 3.87 17.19
CA GLY A 95 9.00 3.59 16.37
C GLY A 95 7.84 4.56 16.54
N ASP A 96 7.91 5.49 17.50
CA ASP A 96 6.86 6.45 17.83
C ASP A 96 6.52 7.34 16.63
N LEU A 97 7.53 7.80 15.89
CA LEU A 97 7.34 8.56 14.66
C LEU A 97 6.47 7.80 13.65
N SER A 98 6.82 6.54 13.37
CA SER A 98 6.08 5.74 12.40
C SER A 98 4.63 5.51 12.86
N VAL A 99 4.43 5.12 14.13
CA VAL A 99 3.11 4.82 14.69
C VAL A 99 2.23 6.07 14.67
N ARG A 100 2.74 7.20 15.15
CA ARG A 100 2.00 8.47 15.16
C ARG A 100 1.67 8.94 13.76
N THR A 101 2.58 8.81 12.80
CA THR A 101 2.30 9.20 11.42
C THR A 101 1.19 8.35 10.83
N PHE A 102 1.23 7.02 10.96
CA PHE A 102 0.17 6.14 10.46
C PHE A 102 -1.17 6.40 11.16
N TYR A 103 -1.15 6.54 12.48
CA TYR A 103 -2.34 6.86 13.26
C TYR A 103 -2.98 8.16 12.77
N ASN A 104 -2.19 9.24 12.67
CA ASN A 104 -2.70 10.52 12.23
C ASN A 104 -3.20 10.49 10.78
N LEU A 105 -2.47 9.82 9.89
CA LEU A 105 -2.82 9.73 8.47
C LEU A 105 -4.16 9.03 8.25
N ILE A 106 -4.40 7.93 8.96
CA ILE A 106 -5.58 7.09 8.79
C ILE A 106 -6.76 7.62 9.63
N PHE A 107 -6.53 7.97 10.89
CA PHE A 107 -7.61 8.24 11.86
C PHE A 107 -7.92 9.72 12.06
N ASN A 108 -6.93 10.62 12.00
CA ASN A 108 -7.16 12.04 12.28
C ASN A 108 -7.27 12.91 11.02
N TYR A 109 -6.62 12.49 9.94
CA TYR A 109 -6.52 13.26 8.69
C TYR A 109 -7.03 12.49 7.48
N GLY A 110 -8.04 11.62 7.65
CA GLY A 110 -8.59 10.77 6.59
C GLY A 110 -8.97 11.52 5.31
N SER A 111 -9.57 12.71 5.40
CA SER A 111 -9.89 13.52 4.21
C SER A 111 -8.64 14.03 3.48
N LEU A 112 -7.60 14.44 4.20
CA LEU A 112 -6.33 14.85 3.60
C LEU A 112 -5.65 13.64 2.95
N PHE A 113 -5.69 12.48 3.62
CA PHE A 113 -5.17 11.24 3.08
C PHE A 113 -5.87 10.84 1.78
N HIS A 114 -7.20 10.86 1.75
CA HIS A 114 -8.02 10.64 0.55
C HIS A 114 -7.63 11.60 -0.59
N CYS A 115 -7.54 12.90 -0.31
CA CYS A 115 -7.10 13.89 -1.30
C CYS A 115 -5.68 13.59 -1.83
N SER A 116 -4.77 13.19 -0.94
CA SER A 116 -3.39 12.85 -1.31
C SER A 116 -3.31 11.60 -2.20
N LEU A 117 -4.13 10.58 -1.93
CA LEU A 117 -4.21 9.37 -2.74
C LEU A 117 -4.82 9.66 -4.12
N ASN A 118 -5.88 10.46 -4.20
CA ASN A 118 -6.43 10.89 -5.49
C ASN A 118 -5.44 11.70 -6.33
N LEU A 119 -4.68 12.61 -5.69
CA LEU A 119 -3.60 13.33 -6.37
C LEU A 119 -2.52 12.36 -6.87
N LEU A 120 -2.10 11.41 -6.03
CA LEU A 120 -1.11 10.41 -6.39
C LEU A 120 -1.60 9.57 -7.59
N LYS A 121 -2.88 9.15 -7.58
CA LYS A 121 -3.53 8.45 -8.70
C LYS A 121 -3.45 9.27 -9.98
N CYS A 122 -3.74 10.57 -9.93
CA CYS A 122 -3.62 11.45 -11.10
C CYS A 122 -2.18 11.54 -11.65
N ILE A 123 -1.18 11.60 -10.76
CA ILE A 123 0.23 11.68 -11.13
C ILE A 123 0.75 10.35 -11.70
N THR A 124 0.31 9.23 -11.14
CA THR A 124 0.75 7.88 -11.55
C THR A 124 -0.06 7.33 -12.72
N CYS A 125 -1.28 7.83 -12.95
CA CYS A 125 -2.03 7.57 -14.18
C CYS A 125 -1.28 8.14 -15.39
N ASN A 126 -1.25 7.37 -16.49
CA ASN A 126 -0.63 7.78 -17.76
C ASN A 126 -1.28 9.01 -18.43
N CYS A 127 -2.26 9.66 -17.80
CA CYS A 127 -2.96 10.83 -18.29
C CYS A 127 -2.03 12.02 -18.61
N PHE A 128 -0.85 12.09 -17.98
CA PHE A 128 0.11 13.19 -18.16
C PHE A 128 1.47 12.76 -18.75
N ARG A 129 1.67 11.49 -19.15
CA ARG A 129 2.91 11.12 -19.86
C ARG A 129 2.87 11.72 -21.28
N ARG A 130 3.55 12.86 -21.46
CA ARG A 130 3.97 13.32 -22.81
C ARG A 130 4.70 12.15 -23.48
N ARG A 131 4.20 11.71 -24.63
CA ARG A 131 4.95 10.82 -25.53
C ARG A 131 6.23 11.56 -25.92
N VAL A 132 7.35 11.21 -25.29
CA VAL A 132 8.65 11.58 -25.83
C VAL A 132 8.81 10.72 -27.08
N MET A 133 8.63 11.32 -28.25
CA MET A 133 8.92 10.66 -29.52
C MET A 133 10.44 10.47 -29.60
N PRO A 134 10.94 9.26 -29.90
CA PRO A 134 12.36 9.08 -30.17
C PRO A 134 12.73 9.86 -31.44
N VAL A 135 13.86 10.57 -31.37
CA VAL A 135 14.50 11.27 -32.49
C VAL A 135 15.30 10.28 -33.32
#